data_AF-A0AB36Z126-F1
#
_entry.id   AF-A0AB36Z126-F1
#
_cell.length_a   1.000
_cell.length_b   1.000
_cell.length_c   1.000
_cell.angle_alpha   90.00
_cell.angle_beta   90.00
_cell.angle_gamma   90.00
#
_symmetry.space_group_name_H-M   'P 1'
#
loop_
_entity.id
_entity.type
_entity.pdbx_description
1 polymer ?
#
loop_
_entity_poly.entity_id
_entity_poly.type
_entity_poly.pdbx_seq_one_letter_code
_entity_poly.pdbx_strand_id
1 'polypeptide(L)' 'MTKVGVQAWDEVYAYHFVVDIEGWRITIYNDCDELDYCEQVVSPNGQRWDFDPGARTDPIALLSTWEHQSLERMLKAL' A
#
# COMPACT_ATOMS: atom_id res chain seq x y z
N MET A 1 7.25 -2.63 -9.39
CA MET A 1 6.70 -1.73 -8.36
C MET A 1 7.62 -0.54 -8.26
N THR A 2 7.08 0.67 -8.40
CA THR A 2 7.83 1.92 -8.23
C THR A 2 7.05 2.85 -7.32
N LYS A 3 7.74 3.54 -6.41
CA LYS A 3 7.12 4.54 -5.55
C LYS A 3 6.64 5.74 -6.36
N VAL A 4 5.45 6.24 -6.05
CA VAL A 4 4.88 7.47 -6.60
C VAL A 4 4.91 8.54 -5.51
N GLY A 5 5.91 9.41 -5.56
CA GLY A 5 6.09 10.49 -4.57
C GLY A 5 7.52 10.63 -4.09
N VAL A 6 7.75 11.59 -3.20
CA VAL A 6 9.09 11.96 -2.74
C VAL A 6 9.45 11.29 -1.41
N GLN A 7 8.48 11.15 -0.49
CA GLN A 7 8.75 10.59 0.85
C GLN A 7 9.12 9.11 0.79
N ALA A 8 10.19 8.72 1.47
CA ALA A 8 10.52 7.32 1.70
C ALA A 8 9.65 6.71 2.81
N TRP A 9 9.60 5.37 2.86
CA TRP A 9 8.79 4.63 3.81
C TRP A 9 9.13 4.99 5.28
N ASP A 10 10.40 5.24 5.57
CA ASP A 10 10.97 5.49 6.91
C ASP A 10 10.99 6.98 7.32
N GLU A 11 10.67 7.90 6.41
CA GLU A 11 10.74 9.34 6.67
C GLU A 11 9.52 9.89 7.43
N VAL A 12 8.40 9.16 7.46
CA VAL A 12 7.14 9.64 8.04
C VAL A 12 6.52 8.57 8.92
N TYR A 13 6.20 8.94 10.17
CA TYR A 13 5.71 8.03 11.21
C TYR A 13 4.38 7.34 10.86
N ALA A 14 3.48 8.04 10.15
CA ALA A 14 2.28 7.43 9.58
C ALA A 14 1.86 8.23 8.33
N TYR A 15 1.68 7.56 7.19
CA TYR A 15 1.46 8.22 5.90
C TYR A 15 0.92 7.31 4.81
N HIS A 16 0.26 7.91 3.81
CA HIS A 16 -0.18 7.25 2.59
C HIS A 16 0.95 7.07 1.58
N PHE A 17 1.47 5.85 1.51
CA PHE A 17 2.47 5.44 0.55
C PHE A 17 1.81 4.99 -0.76
N VAL A 18 2.12 5.66 -1.87
CA VAL A 18 1.56 5.32 -3.18
C VAL A 18 2.58 4.57 -4.01
N VAL A 19 2.19 3.43 -4.57
CA VAL A 19 3.00 2.65 -5.51
C VAL A 19 2.31 2.47 -6.85
N ASP A 20 3.11 2.42 -7.91
CA ASP A 20 2.70 1.99 -9.25
C ASP A 20 3.20 0.56 -9.51
N ILE A 21 2.27 -0.29 -9.94
CA ILE A 21 2.54 -1.67 -10.35
C ILE A 21 1.87 -1.88 -11.70
N GLU A 22 2.66 -1.85 -12.78
CA GLU A 22 2.15 -2.11 -14.13
C GLU A 22 0.97 -1.18 -14.50
N GLY A 23 1.01 0.09 -14.06
CA GLY A 23 -0.03 1.10 -14.28
C GLY A 23 -1.18 1.06 -13.27
N TRP A 24 -1.19 0.12 -12.33
CA TRP A 24 -2.07 0.16 -11.16
C TRP A 24 -1.48 1.08 -10.11
N ARG A 25 -2.24 2.08 -9.66
CA ARG A 25 -1.86 2.91 -8.52
C ARG A 25 -2.53 2.39 -7.27
N ILE A 26 -1.72 2.08 -6.27
CA ILE A 26 -2.19 1.54 -5.00
C ILE A 26 -1.75 2.49 -3.90
N THR A 27 -2.72 2.98 -3.13
CA THR A 27 -2.49 3.80 -1.95
C THR A 27 -2.57 2.90 -0.73
N ILE A 28 -1.45 2.83 -0.01
CA ILE A 28 -1.24 1.98 1.15
C ILE A 28 -0.96 2.88 2.34
N TYR A 29 -1.53 2.56 3.49
CA TYR A 29 -1.22 3.25 4.73
C TYR A 29 -0.11 2.52 5.48
N ASN A 30 0.95 3.26 5.82
CA ASN A 30 1.97 2.84 6.78
C ASN A 30 1.59 3.44 8.13
N ASP A 31 1.49 2.61 9.17
CA ASP A 31 1.34 3.03 10.55
C ASP A 31 2.56 2.59 11.36
N CYS A 32 3.33 3.55 11.87
CA CYS A 32 4.45 3.28 12.78
C CYS A 32 5.52 2.31 12.22
N ASP A 33 5.81 2.35 10.92
CA ASP A 33 6.68 1.40 10.19
C ASP A 33 6.06 0.02 9.90
N GLU A 34 4.76 -0.15 10.14
CA GLU A 34 4.02 -1.37 9.78
C GLU A 34 3.10 -1.14 8.58
N LEU A 35 3.04 -2.15 7.70
CA LEU A 35 2.04 -2.23 6.62
C LEU A 35 0.64 -2.46 7.21
N ASP A 36 -0.23 -1.45 7.18
CA ASP A 36 -1.52 -1.47 7.88
C ASP A 36 -2.69 -1.87 6.96
N TYR A 37 -3.15 -0.96 6.08
CA TYR A 37 -4.26 -1.23 5.16
C TYR A 37 -4.02 -0.64 3.78
N CYS A 38 -4.76 -1.14 2.78
CA CYS A 38 -4.87 -0.48 1.48
C CYS A 38 -6.06 0.46 1.53
N GLU A 39 -5.86 1.75 1.25
CA GLU A 39 -6.95 2.73 1.20
C GLU A 39 -7.65 2.71 -0.15
N GLN A 40 -6.88 2.58 -1.23
CA GLN A 40 -7.39 2.74 -2.58
C GLN A 40 -6.55 2.00 -3.61
N VAL A 41 -7.24 1.50 -4.64
CA VAL A 41 -6.62 1.01 -5.88
C VAL A 41 -7.24 1.74 -7.06
N VAL A 42 -6.41 2.20 -8.00
CA VAL A 42 -6.81 2.75 -9.29
C VAL A 42 -6.18 1.91 -10.40
N SER A 43 -7.00 1.38 -11.30
CA SER A 43 -6.53 0.60 -12.44
C SER A 43 -5.89 1.48 -13.52
N PRO A 44 -5.16 0.87 -14.48
CA PRO A 44 -4.57 1.59 -15.61
C PRO A 44 -5.60 2.37 -16.46
N ASN A 45 -6.87 1.93 -16.47
CA ASN A 45 -7.96 2.62 -17.18
C ASN A 45 -8.70 3.64 -16.31
N GLY A 46 -8.25 3.90 -15.08
CA GLY A 46 -8.79 4.92 -14.17
C GLY A 46 -9.98 4.48 -13.32
N GLN A 47 -10.37 3.20 -13.32
CA GLN A 47 -11.37 2.69 -12.40
C GLN A 47 -10.80 2.66 -10.98
N ARG A 48 -11.58 3.14 -10.02
CA ARG A 48 -11.16 3.32 -8.62
C ARG A 48 -11.97 2.43 -7.69
N TRP A 49 -11.29 1.84 -6.72
CA TRP A 49 -11.86 1.13 -5.59
C TRP A 49 -11.28 1.73 -4.32
N ASP A 50 -12.15 2.10 -3.38
CA ASP A 50 -11.79 2.58 -2.05
C ASP A 50 -12.15 1.50 -1.03
N PHE A 51 -11.34 1.39 0.02
CA PHE A 51 -11.51 0.40 1.07
C PHE A 51 -11.58 1.11 2.42
N ASP A 52 -12.51 0.64 3.27
CA ASP A 52 -12.64 1.17 4.62
C ASP A 52 -11.54 0.57 5.53
N PRO A 53 -10.82 1.41 6.31
CA PRO A 53 -9.84 0.92 7.28
C PRO A 53 -10.47 -0.08 8.25
N GLY A 54 -9.83 -1.24 8.43
CA GLY A 54 -10.30 -2.31 9.31
C GLY A 54 -11.42 -3.18 8.74
N ALA A 55 -11.91 -2.91 7.53
CA ALA A 55 -12.79 -3.85 6.84
C ALA A 55 -12.00 -5.09 6.42
N ARG A 56 -12.53 -6.29 6.68
CA ARG A 56 -11.92 -7.58 6.30
C ARG A 56 -11.90 -7.83 4.78
N THR A 57 -12.17 -6.81 3.99
CA THR A 57 -12.21 -6.82 2.53
C THR A 57 -11.14 -5.94 1.92
N ASP A 58 -10.34 -5.22 2.72
CA ASP A 58 -9.19 -4.51 2.18
C ASP A 58 -8.11 -5.52 1.73
N PRO A 59 -7.41 -5.25 0.61
CA PRO A 59 -6.43 -6.19 0.07
C PRO A 59 -5.29 -6.58 1.02
N ILE A 60 -4.91 -5.73 1.98
CA ILE A 60 -3.82 -6.03 2.93
C ILE A 60 -4.29 -7.03 3.98
N ALA A 61 -5.52 -6.87 4.50
CA ALA A 61 -6.09 -7.82 5.46
C ALA A 61 -6.34 -9.23 4.89
N LEU A 62 -6.35 -9.38 3.56
CA LEU A 62 -6.52 -10.67 2.88
C LEU A 62 -5.20 -11.42 2.64
N LEU A 63 -4.05 -10.77 2.86
CA LEU A 63 -2.74 -11.40 2.69
C LEU A 63 -2.50 -12.44 3.77
N SER A 64 -1.85 -13.55 3.39
CA SER A 64 -1.22 -14.42 4.39
C SER A 64 -0.09 -13.67 5.11
N THR A 65 0.30 -14.17 6.27
CA THR A 65 1.43 -13.59 7.04
C THR A 65 2.71 -13.49 6.21
N TRP A 66 2.97 -14.46 5.32
CA TRP A 66 4.17 -14.43 4.47
C TRP A 66 4.08 -13.40 3.35
N GLU A 67 2.91 -13.26 2.72
CA GLU A 67 2.69 -12.26 1.67
C GLU A 67 2.77 -10.84 2.24
N HIS A 68 2.15 -10.62 3.40
CA HIS A 68 2.21 -9.35 4.13
C HIS A 68 3.66 -8.93 4.41
N GLN A 69 4.44 -9.80 5.07
CA GLN A 69 5.85 -9.52 5.37
C GLN A 69 6.72 -9.33 4.12
N SER A 70 6.40 -10.04 3.04
CA SER A 70 7.16 -9.93 1.79
C SER A 70 6.86 -8.62 1.08
N LEU A 71 5.60 -8.20 1.07
CA LEU A 71 5.19 -6.90 0.53
C LEU A 71 5.79 -5.76 1.35
N GLU A 72 5.72 -5.80 2.67
CA GLU A 72 6.32 -4.78 3.53
C GLU A 72 7.83 -4.62 3.27
N ARG A 73 8.58 -5.74 3.18
CA ARG A 73 10.00 -5.70 2.84
C ARG A 73 10.27 -5.09 1.48
N MET A 74 9.41 -5.32 0.48
CA MET A 74 9.53 -4.70 -0.84
C MET A 74 9.27 -3.20 -0.78
N LEU A 75 8.25 -2.77 -0.03
CA LEU A 75 7.89 -1.35 0.12
C LEU A 75 8.97 -0.55 0.85
N LYS A 76 9.56 -1.13 1.91
CA LYS A 76 10.70 -0.55 2.66
C LYS A 76 11.96 -0.37 1.81
N ALA A 77 12.07 -1.05 0.66
CA ALA A 77 13.22 -0.99 -0.22
C ALA A 77 13.07 0.01 -1.39
N LEU A 78 11.96 0.77 -1.45
CA LEU A 78 11.63 1.74 -2.51
C LEU A 78 11.94 3.19 -2.13
#